data_AF-A0AAV9T4Z7-F1
#
_entry.id   AF-A0AAV9T4Z7-F1
#
_cell.length_a   1.000
_cell.length_b   1.000
_cell.length_c   1.000
_cell.angle_alpha   90.00
_cell.angle_beta   90.00
_cell.angle_gamma   90.00
#
_symmetry.space_group_name_H-M   'P 1'
#
loop_
_entity.id
_entity.type
_entity.pdbx_description
1 polymer ?
#
loop_
_entity_poly.entity_id
_entity_poly.type
_entity_poly.pdbx_seq_one_letter_code
_entity_poly.pdbx_strand_id
1 'polypeptide(L)'
;MSGYSQGALVVRSIAKSLPARTMAKINLVLTFGDYRNLAAIPGADGRTEIICHENDAVCSGGFITVDHLTYGEDASAAAQFVVQRASDRV
;
A
#
# COMPACT_ATOMS: atom_id res chain seq x y z
N MET A 1 3.07 6.61 3.77
CA MET A 1 2.39 5.72 4.75
C MET A 1 2.47 4.30 4.22
N SER A 2 2.63 3.29 5.07
CA SER A 2 2.60 1.91 4.62
C SER A 2 1.86 0.97 5.56
N GLY A 3 1.40 -0.17 5.04
CA GLY A 3 0.69 -1.19 5.81
C GLY A 3 0.76 -2.57 5.16
N TYR A 4 0.84 -3.61 5.99
CA TYR A 4 0.84 -5.01 5.56
C TYR A 4 -0.40 -5.73 6.09
N SER A 5 -1.03 -6.56 5.26
CA SER A 5 -2.21 -7.37 5.62
C SER A 5 -3.33 -6.49 6.20
N GLN A 6 -3.82 -6.76 7.40
CA GLN A 6 -4.80 -5.90 8.08
C GLN A 6 -4.31 -4.45 8.28
N GLY A 7 -3.01 -4.21 8.37
CA GLY A 7 -2.44 -2.86 8.42
C GLY A 7 -2.70 -2.05 7.15
N ALA A 8 -2.85 -2.68 5.99
CA ALA A 8 -3.25 -2.00 4.75
C ALA A 8 -4.68 -1.43 4.86
N LEU A 9 -5.60 -2.16 5.51
CA LEU A 9 -6.96 -1.67 5.79
C LEU A 9 -6.95 -0.47 6.74
N VAL A 10 -6.04 -0.46 7.72
CA VAL A 10 -5.84 0.70 8.60
C VAL A 10 -5.38 1.92 7.81
N VAL A 11 -4.41 1.76 6.90
CA VAL A 11 -3.95 2.84 6.01
C VAL A 11 -5.09 3.39 5.15
N ARG A 12 -5.93 2.53 4.57
CA ARG A 12 -7.11 2.95 3.79
C ARG A 12 -8.10 3.74 4.63
N SER A 13 -8.39 3.27 5.84
CA SER A 13 -9.29 3.95 6.78
C SER A 13 -8.75 5.34 7.12
N ILE A 14 -7.47 5.45 7.45
CA ILE A 14 -6.81 6.72 7.74
C ILE A 14 -6.85 7.65 6.52
N ALA A 15 -6.51 7.16 5.33
CA ALA A 15 -6.54 7.95 4.10
C ALA A 15 -7.94 8.52 3.80
N LYS A 16 -8.99 7.73 4.06
CA LYS A 16 -10.39 8.16 3.95
C LYS A 16 -10.80 9.19 5.00
N SER A 17 -10.26 9.09 6.22
CA SER A 17 -10.63 9.95 7.35
C SER A 17 -9.84 11.26 7.43
N LEU A 18 -8.62 11.30 6.88
CA LEU A 18 -7.76 12.48 6.97
C LEU A 18 -8.31 13.65 6.14
N PRO A 19 -8.27 14.89 6.67
CA PRO A 19 -8.55 16.07 5.87
C PRO A 19 -7.64 16.16 4.64
N ALA A 20 -8.15 16.66 3.51
CA ALA A 20 -7.39 16.78 2.27
C ALA A 20 -6.04 17.50 2.45
N ARG A 21 -5.99 18.57 3.25
CA ARG A 21 -4.75 19.30 3.57
C ARG A 21 -3.69 18.45 4.27
N THR A 22 -4.10 17.43 5.01
CA THR A 22 -3.21 16.51 5.71
C THR A 22 -2.77 15.39 4.77
N MET A 23 -3.69 14.85 3.96
CA MET A 23 -3.36 13.87 2.90
C MET A 23 -2.43 14.44 1.83
N ALA A 24 -2.48 15.75 1.58
CA ALA A 24 -1.55 16.44 0.69
C ALA A 24 -0.09 16.33 1.16
N LYS A 25 0.15 16.18 2.47
CA LYS A 25 1.49 16.03 3.05
C LYS A 25 2.07 14.62 2.93
N ILE A 26 1.27 13.64 2.53
CA ILE A 26 1.71 12.25 2.39
C ILE A 26 2.27 12.06 0.98
N ASN A 27 3.58 11.90 0.81
CA ASN A 27 4.15 11.75 -0.54
C ASN A 27 3.59 10.52 -1.27
N LEU A 28 3.52 9.37 -0.58
CA LEU A 28 3.15 8.08 -1.13
C LEU A 28 2.44 7.18 -0.11
N VAL A 29 1.63 6.26 -0.61
CA VAL A 29 0.99 5.18 0.12
C VAL A 29 1.40 3.83 -0.49
N LEU A 30 1.89 2.92 0.34
CA LEU A 30 2.40 1.60 -0.07
C LEU A 30 1.74 0.50 0.75
N THR A 31 1.13 -0.50 0.13
CA THR A 31 0.55 -1.64 0.86
C THR A 31 1.09 -2.97 0.37
N PHE A 32 1.16 -3.94 1.29
CA PHE A 32 1.56 -5.33 1.03
C PHE A 32 0.43 -6.27 1.47
N GLY A 33 0.00 -7.19 0.61
CA GLY A 33 -1.05 -8.15 0.98
C GLY A 33 -2.39 -7.48 1.33
N ASP A 34 -2.81 -6.49 0.53
CA ASP A 34 -3.97 -5.65 0.80
C ASP A 34 -5.30 -6.38 0.56
N TYR A 35 -6.03 -6.64 1.64
CA TYR A 35 -7.26 -7.44 1.62
C TYR A 35 -8.37 -6.79 0.77
N ARG A 36 -8.77 -7.47 -0.32
CA ARG A 36 -9.94 -7.19 -1.17
C ARG A 36 -9.95 -5.83 -1.89
N ASN A 37 -8.81 -5.21 -2.15
CA ASN A 37 -8.87 -3.87 -2.74
C ASN A 37 -7.69 -3.48 -3.64
N LEU A 38 -7.84 -3.73 -4.95
CA LEU A 38 -7.02 -3.06 -5.97
C LEU A 38 -7.55 -1.64 -6.29
N ALA A 39 -8.61 -1.16 -5.63
CA ALA A 39 -9.07 0.21 -5.87
C ALA A 39 -8.09 1.22 -5.29
N ALA A 40 -8.04 2.39 -5.95
CA ALA A 40 -7.23 3.52 -5.53
C ALA A 40 -7.49 3.89 -4.06
N ILE A 41 -6.42 4.18 -3.33
CA ILE A 41 -6.53 4.65 -1.95
C ILE A 41 -6.99 6.12 -1.97
N PRO A 42 -8.10 6.47 -1.28
CA PRO A 42 -8.67 7.81 -1.34
C PRO A 42 -7.66 8.92 -1.06
N GLY A 43 -7.63 9.93 -1.93
CA GLY A 43 -6.73 11.07 -1.77
C GLY A 43 -5.26 10.73 -2.03
N ALA A 44 -4.91 9.54 -2.51
CA ALA A 44 -3.56 9.14 -2.91
C ALA A 44 -3.50 8.73 -4.39
N ASP A 45 -4.34 9.34 -5.23
CA ASP A 45 -4.41 9.10 -6.66
C ASP A 45 -3.06 9.38 -7.33
N GLY A 46 -2.54 8.40 -8.07
CA GLY A 46 -1.18 8.45 -8.65
C GLY A 46 -0.04 8.43 -7.63
N ARG A 47 -0.33 8.21 -6.35
CA ARG A 47 0.62 8.16 -5.23
C ARG A 47 0.56 6.85 -4.45
N THR A 48 -0.02 5.83 -5.07
CA THR A 48 -0.30 4.55 -4.42
C THR A 48 0.48 3.44 -5.12
N GLU A 49 1.06 2.55 -4.34
CA GLU A 49 1.63 1.27 -4.77
C GLU A 49 1.00 0.15 -3.92
N ILE A 50 0.41 -0.84 -4.58
CA ILE A 50 -0.23 -1.99 -3.91
C ILE A 50 0.50 -3.23 -4.40
N ILE A 51 1.23 -3.87 -3.50
CA ILE A 51 1.99 -5.09 -3.78
C ILE A 51 1.18 -6.28 -3.27
N CYS A 52 0.81 -7.14 -4.21
CA CYS A 52 0.10 -8.39 -3.96
C CYS A 52 0.76 -9.50 -4.77
N HIS A 53 1.26 -10.52 -4.09
CA HIS A 53 1.81 -11.71 -4.75
C HIS A 53 0.70 -12.51 -5.44
N GLU A 54 1.05 -13.19 -6.54
CA GLU A 54 0.10 -13.90 -7.39
C GLU A 54 -0.73 -14.93 -6.61
N ASN A 55 -0.11 -15.68 -5.69
CA ASN A 55 -0.80 -16.70 -4.88
C ASN A 55 -1.11 -16.23 -3.46
N ASP A 56 -1.05 -14.93 -3.17
CA ASP A 56 -1.56 -14.39 -1.92
C ASP A 56 -3.10 -14.33 -1.96
N ALA A 57 -3.75 -15.35 -1.42
CA ALA A 57 -5.20 -15.40 -1.39
C ALA A 57 -5.83 -14.29 -0.53
N VAL A 58 -5.10 -13.68 0.43
CA VAL A 58 -5.60 -12.56 1.25
C VAL A 58 -5.95 -11.37 0.36
N CYS A 59 -5.16 -11.09 -0.67
CA CYS A 59 -5.44 -10.03 -1.65
C CYS A 59 -6.80 -10.19 -2.31
N SER A 60 -7.25 -11.44 -2.48
CA SER A 60 -8.53 -11.84 -3.08
C SER A 60 -9.66 -12.02 -2.07
N GLY A 61 -9.42 -11.82 -0.77
CA GLY A 61 -10.40 -12.05 0.29
C GLY A 61 -10.37 -13.44 0.93
N GLY A 62 -9.33 -14.22 0.64
CA GLY A 62 -9.10 -15.56 1.17
C GLY A 62 -8.24 -15.58 2.43
N PHE A 63 -7.73 -16.78 2.76
CA PHE A 63 -6.88 -17.04 3.91
C PHE A 63 -5.39 -16.84 3.59
N ILE A 64 -4.57 -16.80 4.64
CA ILE A 64 -3.10 -16.69 4.53
C ILE A 64 -2.53 -17.86 3.72
N THR A 65 -1.69 -17.52 2.74
CA THR A 65 -0.86 -18.47 1.99
C THR A 65 0.62 -18.23 2.30
N VAL A 66 1.52 -19.08 1.77
CA VAL A 66 2.97 -18.86 1.92
C VAL A 66 3.37 -17.52 1.32
N ASP A 67 2.86 -17.18 0.14
CA ASP A 67 3.14 -15.92 -0.54
C ASP A 67 2.80 -14.70 0.33
N HIS A 68 1.72 -14.77 1.14
CA HIS A 68 1.36 -13.69 2.07
C HIS A 68 2.48 -13.38 3.09
N LEU A 69 3.38 -14.33 3.36
CA LEU A 69 4.45 -14.22 4.35
C LEU A 69 5.79 -13.80 3.75
N THR A 70 5.87 -13.58 2.42
CA THR A 70 7.12 -13.41 1.68
C THR A 70 7.40 -11.99 1.20
N TYR A 71 6.58 -11.00 1.55
CA TYR A 71 6.75 -9.59 1.14
C TYR A 71 8.07 -8.92 1.58
N GLY A 72 8.89 -9.60 2.38
CA GLY A 72 10.28 -9.19 2.61
C GLY A 72 11.12 -9.16 1.34
N GLU A 73 10.76 -9.99 0.34
CA GLU A 73 11.44 -10.06 -0.96
C GLU A 73 11.28 -8.77 -1.77
N ASP A 74 10.14 -8.08 -1.64
CA ASP A 74 9.86 -6.83 -2.37
C ASP A 74 10.42 -5.59 -1.70
N ALA A 75 10.87 -5.69 -0.44
CA ALA A 75 11.19 -4.53 0.39
C ALA A 75 12.19 -3.57 -0.30
N SER A 76 13.18 -4.12 -1.00
CA SER A 76 14.18 -3.32 -1.74
C SER A 76 13.56 -2.61 -2.94
N ALA A 77 12.75 -3.29 -3.74
CA ALA A 77 12.08 -2.70 -4.89
C ALA A 77 11.07 -1.63 -4.46
N ALA A 78 10.30 -1.90 -3.40
CA ALA A 78 9.35 -0.96 -2.83
C ALA A 78 10.06 0.29 -2.27
N ALA A 79 11.20 0.14 -1.62
CA ALA A 79 12.00 1.28 -1.15
C ALA A 79 12.52 2.13 -2.32
N GLN A 80 13.00 1.50 -3.39
CA GLN A 80 13.45 2.21 -4.60
C GLN A 80 12.32 3.00 -5.25
N PHE A 81 11.14 2.39 -5.38
CA PHE A 81 9.94 3.07 -5.86
C PHE A 81 9.62 4.31 -5.02
N VAL A 82 9.69 4.19 -3.69
CA VAL A 82 9.42 5.30 -2.78
C VAL A 82 10.42 6.43 -2.98
N VAL A 83 11.71 6.13 -3.07
CA VAL A 83 12.75 7.15 -3.30
C VAL A 83 12.51 7.87 -4.63
N GLN A 84 12.31 7.14 -5.72
CA GLN A 84 12.08 7.72 -7.05
C GLN A 84 10.90 8.68 -7.05
N ARG A 85 9.75 8.25 -6.52
CA ARG A 85 8.51 9.04 -6.55
C ARG A 85 8.45 10.15 -5.51
N ALA A 86 9.20 10.04 -4.41
CA ALA A 86 9.27 11.10 -3.41
C ALA A 86 10.13 12.26 -3.91
N SER A 87 11.21 11.97 -4.66
CA SER A 87 12.08 12.99 -5.26
C SER A 87 11.37 13.86 -6.30
N ASP A 88 10.37 13.34 -7.02
CA ASP A 88 9.58 14.11 -7.99
C ASP A 88 8.66 15.19 -7.35
N ARG A 89 8.57 15.22 -6.02
CA ARG A 89 7.68 16.10 -5.24
C ARG A 89 8.40 17.17 -4.42
N VAL A 90 9.73 17.24 -4.49
CA VAL A 90 10.58 18.27 -3.88
C VAL A 90 10.93 19.29 -4.95
#